data_AF-A0A926L812-F1
#
_entry.id   AF-A0A926L812-F1
#
_cell.length_a   1.000
_cell.length_b   1.000
_cell.length_c   1.000
_cell.angle_alpha   90.00
_cell.angle_beta   90.00
_cell.angle_gamma   90.00
#
_symmetry.space_group_name_H-M   'P 1'
#
loop_
_entity.id
_entity.type
_entity.pdbx_description
1 polymer ?
#
loop_
_entity_poly.entity_id
_entity_poly.type
_entity_poly.pdbx_seq_one_letter_code
_entity_poly.pdbx_strand_id
1 'polypeptide(L)'
;MLFERFRRKPAGRTPTPPPAHEPEERRWSTVRDGPDSDGMVTLSGKGWAGDLWRERPVRVPWRVDVGEFLGRRPLPYLWPDDAEYRAYVDADEDPGRLLRTGWIDAFLHHPDDRVVVQCLQIFTGENAVNLTSIADILGHASAPQVKQEAAKAVWRAGDAGVHWVFNVLLSRGLIPSDYDALSVHEAIGHLRRACPAERMRTLESELGGSDEED
;
A
#
# COMPACT_ATOMS: atom_id res chain seq x y z
N MET A 1 -8.74 49.38 50.40
CA MET A 1 -10.00 48.78 50.88
C MET A 1 -10.13 47.42 50.19
N LEU A 2 -9.81 46.29 50.81
CA LEU A 2 -10.42 45.58 51.97
C LEU A 2 -11.19 44.33 51.47
N PHE A 3 -10.59 43.16 51.71
CA PHE A 3 -11.17 41.87 52.17
C PHE A 3 -12.27 41.18 51.33
N GLU A 4 -11.96 40.05 50.70
CA GLU A 4 -12.12 38.64 51.16
C GLU A 4 -13.49 38.02 50.85
N ARG A 5 -13.47 36.85 50.20
CA ARG A 5 -14.12 35.64 50.73
C ARG A 5 -13.63 34.38 50.03
N PHE A 6 -12.80 33.63 50.75
CA PHE A 6 -12.50 32.22 50.49
C PHE A 6 -13.77 31.38 50.65
N ARG A 7 -13.99 30.42 49.74
CA ARG A 7 -14.75 29.20 50.03
C ARG A 7 -13.93 27.97 49.65
N ARG A 8 -13.83 27.07 50.62
CA ARG A 8 -13.05 25.82 50.66
C ARG A 8 -13.49 24.83 49.57
N LYS A 9 -12.51 24.10 49.02
CA LYS A 9 -12.68 22.85 48.25
C LYS A 9 -13.35 21.77 49.12
N PRO A 10 -14.25 20.95 48.58
CA PRO A 10 -14.40 19.58 49.02
C PRO A 10 -13.33 18.70 48.34
N ALA A 11 -12.62 17.92 49.15
CA ALA A 11 -11.82 16.79 48.67
C ALA A 11 -12.77 15.70 48.14
N GLY A 12 -12.59 15.28 46.90
CA GLY A 12 -13.43 14.25 46.30
C GLY A 12 -12.84 13.72 45.00
N ARG A 13 -12.25 12.52 45.12
CA ARG A 13 -11.86 11.57 44.06
C ARG A 13 -10.84 12.07 43.02
N THR A 14 -9.60 11.62 43.21
CA THR A 14 -8.64 11.42 42.12
C THR A 14 -9.31 10.66 40.97
N PRO A 15 -9.21 11.14 39.72
CA PRO A 15 -9.64 10.33 38.58
C PRO A 15 -8.78 9.07 38.55
N THR A 16 -9.43 7.91 38.55
CA THR A 16 -8.78 6.63 38.26
C THR A 16 -8.02 6.80 36.94
N PRO A 17 -6.72 6.45 36.86
CA PRO A 17 -6.04 6.43 35.58
C PRO A 17 -6.82 5.49 34.64
N PRO A 18 -6.98 5.84 33.35
CA PRO A 18 -7.54 4.91 32.39
C PRO A 18 -6.76 3.59 32.47
N PRO A 19 -7.42 2.43 32.32
CA PRO A 19 -6.71 1.16 32.30
C PRO A 19 -5.59 1.28 31.27
N ALA A 20 -4.38 0.90 31.68
CA ALA A 20 -3.23 0.88 30.81
C ALA A 20 -3.65 0.19 29.51
N HIS A 21 -3.56 0.91 28.39
CA HIS A 21 -3.70 0.30 27.09
C HIS A 21 -2.68 -0.84 27.07
N GLU A 22 -3.19 -2.07 27.08
CA GLU A 22 -2.42 -3.22 26.67
C GLU A 22 -1.77 -2.83 25.33
N PRO A 23 -0.47 -3.09 25.14
CA PRO A 23 0.12 -2.85 23.83
C PRO A 23 -0.72 -3.67 22.84
N GLU A 24 -1.41 -2.98 21.93
CA GLU A 24 -2.00 -3.60 20.75
C GLU A 24 -0.84 -4.25 19.99
N GLU A 25 -0.56 -5.50 20.35
CA GLU A 25 0.25 -6.39 19.56
C GLU A 25 -0.39 -6.42 18.18
N ARG A 26 0.23 -5.67 17.26
CA ARG A 26 0.25 -5.82 15.79
C ARG A 26 -0.50 -7.06 15.34
N ARG A 27 -1.84 -7.00 15.33
CA ARG A 27 -2.70 -8.03 14.75
C ARG A 27 -3.14 -7.55 13.37
N TRP A 28 -2.15 -7.45 12.49
CA TRP A 28 -2.33 -7.95 11.14
C TRP A 28 -2.23 -9.49 11.20
N SER A 29 -2.98 -10.10 12.13
CA SER A 29 -3.35 -11.50 11.98
C SER A 29 -4.37 -11.49 10.87
N THR A 30 -3.87 -11.61 9.65
CA THR A 30 -4.68 -12.13 8.55
C THR A 30 -5.30 -13.40 9.09
N VAL A 31 -6.59 -13.35 9.39
CA VAL A 31 -7.38 -14.56 9.31
C VAL A 31 -7.20 -14.97 7.86
N ARG A 32 -6.33 -15.95 7.63
CA ARG A 32 -6.18 -16.61 6.33
C ARG A 32 -7.43 -17.46 6.15
N ASP A 33 -8.58 -16.80 6.05
CA ASP A 33 -9.78 -17.44 5.56
C ASP A 33 -9.44 -17.83 4.13
N GLY A 34 -9.37 -19.14 3.91
CA GLY A 34 -9.19 -19.68 2.57
C GLY A 34 -10.33 -19.26 1.64
N PRO A 35 -10.35 -19.77 0.40
CA PRO A 35 -11.41 -19.43 -0.54
C PRO A 35 -12.80 -19.74 0.04
N ASP A 36 -13.77 -18.91 -0.30
CA ASP A 36 -15.19 -19.19 -0.12
C ASP A 36 -15.65 -20.32 -1.07
N SER A 37 -16.93 -20.69 -1.01
CA SER A 37 -17.50 -21.74 -1.86
C SER A 37 -17.40 -21.47 -3.36
N ASP A 38 -17.22 -20.21 -3.76
CA ASP A 38 -17.12 -19.78 -5.15
C ASP A 38 -15.65 -19.76 -5.63
N GLY A 39 -14.70 -20.14 -4.77
CA GLY A 39 -13.26 -20.06 -5.09
C GLY A 39 -12.72 -18.64 -5.03
N MET A 40 -13.39 -17.73 -4.32
CA MET A 40 -13.02 -16.32 -4.20
C MET A 40 -12.49 -16.03 -2.78
N VAL A 41 -11.69 -14.98 -2.64
CA VAL A 41 -11.27 -14.43 -1.36
C VAL A 41 -11.66 -12.96 -1.26
N THR A 42 -12.05 -12.53 -0.07
CA THR A 42 -12.44 -11.14 0.18
C THR A 42 -11.27 -10.39 0.82
N LEU A 43 -10.78 -9.38 0.12
CA LEU A 43 -9.81 -8.42 0.63
C LEU A 43 -10.57 -7.32 1.36
N SER A 44 -10.08 -6.83 2.50
CA SER A 44 -10.82 -5.86 3.33
C SER A 44 -11.06 -4.51 2.65
N GLY A 45 -10.17 -4.10 1.74
CA GLY A 45 -10.19 -2.77 1.09
C GLY A 45 -9.76 -1.61 1.99
N LYS A 46 -9.62 -1.83 3.30
CA LYS A 46 -9.27 -0.79 4.27
C LYS A 46 -7.81 -0.36 4.08
N GLY A 47 -7.57 0.94 4.00
CA GLY A 47 -6.23 1.52 3.85
C GLY A 47 -5.67 1.50 2.43
N TRP A 48 -6.40 1.01 1.43
CA TRP A 48 -5.93 1.01 0.02
C TRP A 48 -7.05 1.24 -1.00
N ALA A 49 -8.21 0.59 -0.86
CA ALA A 49 -9.26 0.68 -1.88
C ALA A 49 -9.94 2.06 -1.95
N GLY A 50 -9.72 2.91 -0.93
CA GLY A 50 -10.13 4.32 -0.95
C GLY A 50 -9.53 5.10 -2.11
N ASP A 51 -8.29 4.77 -2.52
CA ASP A 51 -7.61 5.42 -3.64
C ASP A 51 -8.18 5.02 -5.00
N LEU A 52 -8.97 3.94 -5.04
CA LEU A 52 -9.67 3.47 -6.25
C LEU A 52 -11.11 4.00 -6.33
N TRP A 53 -11.82 4.02 -5.20
CA TRP A 53 -13.22 4.45 -5.14
C TRP A 53 -13.65 4.79 -3.71
N ARG A 54 -13.72 3.77 -2.85
CA ARG A 54 -14.16 3.82 -1.45
C ARG A 54 -13.49 2.67 -0.71
N GLU A 55 -13.23 2.83 0.59
CA GLU A 55 -12.75 1.76 1.46
C GLU A 55 -13.81 0.66 1.62
N ARG A 56 -13.88 -0.23 0.63
CA ARG A 56 -14.86 -1.32 0.56
C ARG A 56 -14.14 -2.62 0.24
N PRO A 57 -14.64 -3.76 0.78
CA PRO A 57 -14.06 -5.05 0.46
C PRO A 57 -14.10 -5.34 -1.03
N VAL A 58 -13.08 -6.05 -1.52
CA VAL A 58 -12.93 -6.46 -2.92
C VAL A 58 -12.87 -7.98 -2.96
N ARG A 59 -13.70 -8.61 -3.80
CA ARG A 59 -13.67 -10.06 -4.04
C ARG A 59 -12.75 -10.36 -5.22
N VAL A 60 -11.77 -11.23 -5.01
CA VAL A 60 -10.79 -11.64 -6.03
C VAL A 60 -10.70 -13.17 -6.11
N PRO A 61 -10.34 -13.76 -7.27
CA PRO A 61 -10.22 -15.21 -7.38
C PRO A 61 -9.02 -15.72 -6.57
N TRP A 62 -9.22 -16.78 -5.79
CA TRP A 62 -8.16 -17.38 -4.96
C TRP A 62 -7.04 -18.02 -5.79
N ARG A 63 -7.41 -18.62 -6.94
CA ARG A 63 -6.47 -19.16 -7.92
C ARG A 63 -6.64 -18.41 -9.22
N VAL A 64 -5.62 -17.67 -9.62
CA VAL A 64 -5.63 -16.85 -10.83
C VAL A 64 -4.26 -16.87 -11.50
N ASP A 65 -4.25 -16.98 -12.82
CA ASP A 65 -3.12 -16.54 -13.64
C ASP A 65 -3.32 -15.05 -13.92
N VAL A 66 -2.46 -14.22 -13.33
CA VAL A 66 -2.65 -12.76 -13.37
C VAL A 66 -2.50 -12.24 -14.80
N GLY A 67 -1.57 -12.80 -15.58
CA GLY A 67 -1.34 -12.39 -16.96
C GLY A 67 -2.53 -12.70 -17.86
N GLU A 68 -3.07 -13.92 -17.75
CA GLU A 68 -4.27 -14.34 -18.48
C GLU A 68 -5.49 -13.50 -18.07
N PHE A 69 -5.69 -13.28 -16.76
CA PHE A 69 -6.81 -12.50 -16.26
C PHE A 69 -6.77 -11.06 -16.77
N LEU A 70 -5.62 -10.38 -16.64
CA LEU A 70 -5.45 -9.01 -17.11
C LEU A 70 -5.43 -8.91 -18.65
N GLY A 71 -5.29 -10.02 -19.38
CA GLY A 71 -5.41 -10.08 -20.83
C GLY A 71 -6.86 -10.06 -21.35
N ARG A 72 -7.85 -10.29 -20.47
CA ARG A 72 -9.27 -10.37 -20.84
C ARG A 72 -9.82 -9.02 -21.28
N ARG A 73 -10.75 -9.04 -22.24
CA ARG A 73 -11.50 -7.87 -22.70
C ARG A 73 -12.99 -8.20 -22.84
N PRO A 74 -13.89 -7.48 -22.16
CA PRO A 74 -13.62 -6.46 -21.12
C PRO A 74 -13.05 -7.09 -19.84
N LEU A 75 -12.36 -6.29 -19.02
CA LEU A 75 -12.10 -6.65 -17.62
C LEU A 75 -13.39 -6.47 -16.80
N PRO A 76 -13.65 -7.29 -15.78
CA PRO A 76 -14.80 -7.11 -14.90
C PRO A 76 -14.62 -5.89 -13.99
N TYR A 77 -15.72 -5.31 -13.50
CA TYR A 77 -15.70 -4.30 -12.45
C TYR A 77 -15.26 -4.90 -11.11
N LEU A 78 -14.52 -4.16 -10.28
CA LEU A 78 -14.20 -4.59 -8.91
C LEU A 78 -15.46 -4.68 -8.02
N TRP A 79 -16.40 -3.73 -8.20
CA TRP A 79 -17.69 -3.70 -7.53
C TRP A 79 -18.85 -3.72 -8.54
N PRO A 80 -19.18 -4.88 -9.13
CA PRO A 80 -20.16 -4.97 -10.21
C PRO A 80 -21.58 -4.58 -9.78
N ASP A 81 -21.91 -4.72 -8.50
CA ASP A 81 -23.22 -4.38 -7.95
C ASP A 81 -23.35 -2.89 -7.55
N ASP A 82 -22.25 -2.13 -7.58
CA ASP A 82 -22.24 -0.70 -7.26
C ASP A 82 -22.50 0.11 -8.53
N ALA A 83 -23.71 0.63 -8.67
CA ALA A 83 -24.12 1.40 -9.85
C ALA A 83 -23.37 2.73 -9.99
N GLU A 84 -23.00 3.38 -8.87
CA GLU A 84 -22.25 4.63 -8.89
C GLU A 84 -20.81 4.38 -9.36
N TYR A 85 -20.18 3.32 -8.84
CA TYR A 85 -18.84 2.91 -9.27
C TYR A 85 -18.80 2.57 -10.76
N ARG A 86 -19.77 1.79 -11.26
CA ARG A 86 -19.83 1.44 -12.69
C ARG A 86 -19.98 2.69 -13.55
N ALA A 87 -20.87 3.60 -13.19
CA ALA A 87 -21.04 4.86 -13.90
C ALA A 87 -19.77 5.73 -13.87
N TYR A 88 -19.05 5.75 -12.75
CA TYR A 88 -17.75 6.42 -12.64
C TYR A 88 -16.71 5.81 -13.59
N VAL A 89 -16.58 4.48 -13.61
CA VAL A 89 -15.65 3.79 -14.51
C VAL A 89 -16.01 4.02 -15.98
N ASP A 90 -17.29 3.89 -16.32
CA ASP A 90 -17.78 4.03 -17.70
C ASP A 90 -17.67 5.46 -18.24
N ALA A 91 -17.57 6.45 -17.34
CA ALA A 91 -17.39 7.85 -17.69
C ALA A 91 -15.92 8.25 -17.89
N ASP A 92 -14.96 7.39 -17.55
CA ASP A 92 -13.53 7.63 -17.76
C ASP A 92 -13.18 7.64 -19.26
N GLU A 93 -12.13 8.36 -19.65
CA GLU A 93 -11.65 8.40 -21.04
C GLU A 93 -11.09 7.05 -21.50
N ASP A 94 -10.52 6.26 -20.59
CA ASP A 94 -10.07 4.89 -20.81
C ASP A 94 -10.50 3.96 -19.66
N PRO A 95 -11.77 3.50 -19.69
CA PRO A 95 -12.31 2.60 -18.67
C PRO A 95 -11.51 1.30 -18.54
N GLY A 96 -10.91 0.82 -19.64
CA GLY A 96 -10.10 -0.38 -19.66
C GLY A 96 -8.81 -0.23 -18.85
N ARG A 97 -8.14 0.92 -18.96
CA ARG A 97 -6.95 1.25 -18.16
C ARG A 97 -7.29 1.46 -16.69
N LEU A 98 -8.42 2.10 -16.39
CA LEU A 98 -8.88 2.29 -15.00
C LEU A 98 -9.17 0.94 -14.32
N LEU A 99 -9.91 0.06 -15.00
CA LEU A 99 -10.17 -1.30 -14.50
C LEU A 99 -8.88 -2.11 -14.34
N ARG A 100 -7.95 -2.01 -15.29
CA ARG A 100 -6.65 -2.68 -15.19
C ARG A 100 -5.86 -2.22 -13.97
N THR A 101 -5.83 -0.91 -13.72
CA THR A 101 -5.19 -0.34 -12.52
C THR A 101 -5.78 -0.90 -11.24
N GLY A 102 -7.12 -0.91 -11.14
CA GLY A 102 -7.81 -1.42 -9.96
C GLY A 102 -7.55 -2.90 -9.71
N TRP A 103 -7.53 -3.73 -10.76
CA TRP A 103 -7.21 -5.16 -10.62
C TRP A 103 -5.76 -5.43 -10.26
N ILE A 104 -4.80 -4.67 -10.81
CA ILE A 104 -3.40 -4.74 -10.37
C ILE A 104 -3.32 -4.45 -8.88
N ASP A 105 -3.98 -3.39 -8.43
CA ASP A 105 -3.96 -3.00 -7.01
C ASP A 105 -4.58 -4.06 -6.10
N ALA A 106 -5.71 -4.63 -6.50
CA ALA A 106 -6.34 -5.73 -5.77
C ALA A 106 -5.43 -6.98 -5.72
N PHE A 107 -4.73 -7.33 -6.80
CA PHE A 107 -3.82 -8.47 -6.80
C PHE A 107 -2.54 -8.24 -5.99
N LEU A 108 -2.07 -7.00 -5.84
CA LEU A 108 -0.96 -6.66 -4.94
C LEU A 108 -1.32 -6.89 -3.46
N HIS A 109 -2.61 -6.84 -3.12
CA HIS A 109 -3.13 -7.12 -1.78
C HIS A 109 -3.59 -8.57 -1.59
N HIS A 110 -3.33 -9.46 -2.55
CA HIS A 110 -3.77 -10.85 -2.50
C HIS A 110 -3.02 -11.64 -1.39
N PRO A 111 -3.72 -12.51 -0.62
CA PRO A 111 -3.08 -13.29 0.47
C PRO A 111 -2.14 -14.42 0.00
N ASP A 112 -2.24 -14.84 -1.26
CA ASP A 112 -1.29 -15.76 -1.90
C ASP A 112 -0.14 -14.98 -2.54
N ASP A 113 1.07 -15.10 -1.97
CA ASP A 113 2.31 -14.49 -2.46
C ASP A 113 2.57 -14.78 -3.95
N ARG A 114 2.11 -15.92 -4.49
CA ARG A 114 2.28 -16.25 -5.91
C ARG A 114 1.52 -15.31 -6.82
N VAL A 115 0.32 -14.90 -6.41
CA VAL A 115 -0.51 -13.94 -7.15
C VAL A 115 0.16 -12.57 -7.12
N VAL A 116 0.63 -12.15 -5.95
CA VAL A 116 1.36 -10.88 -5.77
C VAL A 116 2.62 -10.86 -6.63
N VAL A 117 3.44 -11.92 -6.60
CA VAL A 117 4.67 -12.05 -7.42
C VAL A 117 4.35 -11.98 -8.92
N GLN A 118 3.35 -12.71 -9.41
CA GLN A 118 2.95 -12.63 -10.83
C GLN A 118 2.53 -11.20 -11.21
N CYS A 119 1.74 -10.55 -10.35
CA CYS A 119 1.31 -9.16 -10.56
C CYS A 119 2.50 -8.19 -10.60
N LEU A 120 3.44 -8.34 -9.67
CA LEU A 120 4.68 -7.56 -9.65
C LEU A 120 5.49 -7.78 -10.93
N GLN A 121 5.61 -9.00 -11.45
CA GLN A 121 6.41 -9.33 -12.64
C GLN A 121 5.90 -8.69 -13.94
N ILE A 122 4.58 -8.50 -14.07
CA ILE A 122 3.96 -7.92 -15.27
C ILE A 122 3.73 -6.40 -15.17
N PHE A 123 3.99 -5.80 -14.00
CA PHE A 123 3.82 -4.37 -13.77
C PHE A 123 4.75 -3.51 -14.66
N THR A 124 4.21 -2.44 -15.24
CA THR A 124 4.92 -1.55 -16.19
C THR A 124 5.23 -0.15 -15.65
N GLY A 125 4.82 0.19 -14.42
CA GLY A 125 5.26 1.44 -13.78
C GLY A 125 4.40 2.68 -13.98
N GLU A 126 3.19 2.55 -14.51
CA GLU A 126 2.46 3.71 -15.07
C GLU A 126 1.39 4.33 -14.15
N ASN A 127 1.21 3.83 -12.91
CA ASN A 127 0.15 4.31 -12.02
C ASN A 127 0.64 4.52 -10.57
N ALA A 128 0.40 5.71 -10.03
CA ALA A 128 0.78 6.11 -8.68
C ALA A 128 0.12 5.24 -7.58
N VAL A 129 -1.15 4.84 -7.76
CA VAL A 129 -1.87 3.97 -6.81
C VAL A 129 -1.14 2.63 -6.66
N ASN A 130 -0.82 1.99 -7.78
CA ASN A 130 -0.08 0.72 -7.74
C ASN A 130 1.34 0.89 -7.21
N LEU A 131 1.99 2.03 -7.45
CA LEU A 131 3.31 2.33 -6.89
C LEU A 131 3.27 2.52 -5.37
N THR A 132 2.19 3.10 -4.82
CA THR A 132 1.95 3.17 -3.37
C THR A 132 1.84 1.76 -2.79
N SER A 133 1.01 0.90 -3.39
CA SER A 133 0.88 -0.51 -2.96
C SER A 133 2.21 -1.28 -3.04
N ILE A 134 3.05 -1.00 -4.03
CA ILE A 134 4.41 -1.57 -4.13
C ILE A 134 5.33 -1.05 -3.02
N ALA A 135 5.23 0.24 -2.67
CA ALA A 135 5.96 0.83 -1.56
C ALA A 135 5.52 0.20 -0.22
N ASP A 136 4.22 -0.03 -0.03
CA ASP A 136 3.68 -0.74 1.14
C ASP A 136 4.22 -2.17 1.25
N ILE A 137 4.27 -2.92 0.15
CA ILE A 137 4.87 -4.26 0.13
C ILE A 137 6.33 -4.25 0.59
N LEU A 138 7.09 -3.23 0.20
CA LEU A 138 8.49 -3.05 0.61
C LEU A 138 8.62 -2.63 2.07
N GLY A 139 7.78 -1.67 2.50
CA GLY A 139 7.79 -1.02 3.82
C GLY A 139 7.09 -1.82 4.93
N HIS A 140 6.37 -2.89 4.61
CA HIS A 140 5.72 -3.76 5.59
C HIS A 140 6.29 -5.19 5.64
N ALA A 141 5.74 -5.99 6.54
CA ALA A 141 6.11 -7.40 6.72
C ALA A 141 5.55 -8.26 5.57
N SER A 142 6.38 -8.44 4.54
CA SER A 142 6.12 -9.32 3.39
C SER A 142 7.18 -10.41 3.31
N ALA A 143 6.87 -11.53 2.64
CA ALA A 143 7.87 -12.57 2.39
C ALA A 143 9.09 -11.99 1.62
N PRO A 144 10.34 -12.40 1.93
CA PRO A 144 11.54 -11.83 1.30
C PRO A 144 11.54 -11.89 -0.23
N GLN A 145 10.97 -12.96 -0.80
CA GLN A 145 10.81 -13.10 -2.24
C GLN A 145 9.87 -12.05 -2.84
N VAL A 146 8.77 -11.73 -2.15
CA VAL A 146 7.81 -10.70 -2.57
C VAL A 146 8.49 -9.34 -2.55
N LYS A 147 9.25 -9.00 -1.49
CA LYS A 147 10.03 -7.76 -1.43
C LYS A 147 11.07 -7.65 -2.57
N GLN A 148 11.70 -8.76 -2.93
CA GLN A 148 12.66 -8.79 -4.03
C GLN A 148 11.99 -8.48 -5.39
N GLU A 149 10.82 -9.09 -5.66
CA GLU A 149 10.08 -8.81 -6.90
C GLU A 149 9.48 -7.40 -6.90
N ALA A 150 9.07 -6.89 -5.73
CA ALA A 150 8.61 -5.51 -5.58
C ALA A 150 9.72 -4.51 -5.93
N ALA A 151 10.94 -4.74 -5.42
CA ALA A 151 12.08 -3.90 -5.76
C ALA A 151 12.40 -3.91 -7.27
N LYS A 152 12.32 -5.07 -7.93
CA LYS A 152 12.46 -5.16 -9.39
C LYS A 152 11.32 -4.42 -10.13
N ALA A 153 10.11 -4.46 -9.61
CA ALA A 153 8.96 -3.75 -10.18
C ALA A 153 9.15 -2.22 -10.11
N VAL A 154 9.70 -1.69 -9.01
CA VAL A 154 10.08 -0.27 -8.89
C VAL A 154 11.07 0.11 -9.98
N TRP A 155 12.10 -0.72 -10.21
CA TRP A 155 13.11 -0.42 -11.23
C TRP A 155 12.62 -0.56 -12.67
N ARG A 156 11.50 -1.23 -12.91
CA ARG A 156 10.81 -1.23 -14.21
C ARG A 156 10.01 0.03 -14.47
N ALA A 157 9.69 0.82 -13.44
CA ALA A 157 9.02 2.10 -13.62
C ALA A 157 9.96 3.17 -14.18
N GLY A 158 9.39 4.23 -14.76
CA GLY A 158 10.15 5.44 -15.09
C GLY A 158 10.69 6.14 -13.84
N ASP A 159 11.59 7.11 -14.02
CA ASP A 159 12.22 7.84 -12.90
C ASP A 159 11.21 8.50 -11.96
N ALA A 160 10.12 9.04 -12.53
CA ALA A 160 9.01 9.58 -11.73
C ALA A 160 8.37 8.54 -10.80
N GLY A 161 8.26 7.29 -11.25
CA GLY A 161 7.71 6.20 -10.44
C GLY A 161 8.68 5.73 -9.36
N VAL A 162 9.99 5.71 -9.65
CA VAL A 162 11.02 5.46 -8.64
C VAL A 162 10.99 6.55 -7.57
N HIS A 163 10.98 7.81 -7.98
CA HIS A 163 10.91 8.96 -7.10
C HIS A 163 9.67 8.91 -6.19
N TRP A 164 8.50 8.53 -6.75
CA TRP A 164 7.28 8.34 -5.98
C TRP A 164 7.47 7.32 -4.85
N VAL A 165 8.03 6.15 -5.15
CA VAL A 165 8.25 5.08 -4.16
C VAL A 165 9.23 5.53 -3.08
N PHE A 166 10.31 6.24 -3.43
CA PHE A 166 11.22 6.80 -2.43
C PHE A 166 10.55 7.86 -1.57
N ASN A 167 9.70 8.71 -2.12
CA ASN A 167 8.95 9.69 -1.34
C ASN A 167 8.01 9.03 -0.33
N VAL A 168 7.35 7.94 -0.72
CA VAL A 168 6.51 7.13 0.18
C VAL A 168 7.38 6.48 1.25
N LEU A 169 8.43 5.74 0.90
CA LEU A 169 9.27 5.04 1.88
C LEU A 169 10.00 5.97 2.85
N LEU A 170 10.44 7.13 2.38
CA LEU A 170 11.20 8.11 3.17
C LEU A 170 10.31 9.19 3.80
N SER A 171 8.99 9.05 3.68
CA SER A 171 8.01 9.99 4.25
C SER A 171 8.29 11.45 3.85
N ARG A 172 8.65 11.68 2.58
CA ARG A 172 8.95 13.02 2.02
C ARG A 172 7.70 13.73 1.47
N GLY A 173 6.53 13.07 1.53
CA GLY A 173 5.25 13.60 1.09
C GLY A 173 4.56 14.50 2.12
N LEU A 174 3.36 14.97 1.77
CA LEU A 174 2.51 15.79 2.65
C LEU A 174 1.89 14.98 3.80
N ILE A 175 1.63 13.70 3.55
CA ILE A 175 1.10 12.75 4.53
C ILE A 175 2.27 11.85 4.93
N PRO A 176 2.64 11.82 6.23
CA PRO A 176 3.69 10.93 6.69
C PRO A 176 3.33 9.46 6.47
N SER A 177 4.32 8.66 6.12
CA SER A 177 4.16 7.21 6.01
C SER A 177 4.38 6.56 7.38
N ASP A 178 3.64 5.50 7.68
CA ASP A 178 3.68 4.83 9.00
C ASP A 178 4.78 3.75 9.12
N TYR A 179 5.79 3.77 8.24
CA TYR A 179 6.88 2.77 8.27
C TYR A 179 7.90 3.06 9.36
N ASP A 180 8.29 2.03 10.11
CA ASP A 180 9.41 2.15 11.05
C ASP A 180 10.77 2.17 10.32
N ALA A 181 11.77 2.77 10.98
CA ALA A 181 13.10 2.97 10.38
C ALA A 181 13.80 1.67 9.95
N LEU A 182 13.52 0.56 10.65
CA LEU A 182 14.07 -0.75 10.29
C LEU A 182 13.47 -1.24 8.97
N SER A 183 12.15 -1.15 8.84
CA SER A 183 11.43 -1.56 7.64
C SER A 183 11.85 -0.73 6.42
N VAL A 184 12.04 0.59 6.60
CA VAL A 184 12.59 1.47 5.57
C VAL A 184 14.01 1.07 5.18
N HIS A 185 14.88 0.78 6.15
CA HIS A 185 16.25 0.35 5.88
C HIS A 185 16.28 -0.98 5.09
N GLU A 186 15.44 -1.94 5.45
CA GLU A 186 15.30 -3.20 4.71
C GLU A 186 14.81 -2.96 3.28
N ALA A 187 13.77 -2.14 3.10
CA ALA A 187 13.23 -1.76 1.80
C ALA A 187 14.32 -1.15 0.89
N ILE A 188 15.09 -0.20 1.40
CA ILE A 188 16.23 0.40 0.69
C ILE A 188 17.27 -0.68 0.35
N GLY A 189 17.55 -1.61 1.27
CA GLY A 189 18.45 -2.73 1.00
C GLY A 189 17.99 -3.61 -0.17
N HIS A 190 16.69 -3.87 -0.31
CA HIS A 190 16.13 -4.57 -1.46
C HIS A 190 16.22 -3.74 -2.74
N LEU A 191 15.92 -2.45 -2.68
CA LEU A 191 16.03 -1.53 -3.83
C LEU A 191 17.48 -1.45 -4.34
N ARG A 192 18.46 -1.32 -3.45
CA ARG A 192 19.90 -1.32 -3.80
C ARG A 192 20.31 -2.61 -4.51
N ARG A 193 19.92 -3.77 -3.97
CA ARG A 193 20.27 -5.08 -4.56
C ARG A 193 19.62 -5.34 -5.91
N ALA A 194 18.43 -4.78 -6.15
CA ALA A 194 17.70 -4.94 -7.40
C ALA A 194 18.02 -3.85 -8.44
N CYS A 195 18.79 -2.83 -8.07
CA CYS A 195 19.07 -1.68 -8.93
C CYS A 195 19.89 -2.10 -10.17
N PRO A 196 19.38 -1.86 -11.39
CA PRO A 196 20.18 -2.00 -12.61
C PRO A 196 21.39 -1.05 -12.57
N ALA A 197 22.50 -1.47 -13.20
CA ALA A 197 23.75 -0.70 -13.17
C ALA A 197 23.58 0.70 -13.79
N GLU A 198 22.79 0.78 -14.86
CA GLU A 198 22.45 2.01 -15.57
C GLU A 198 21.59 2.99 -14.76
N ARG A 199 20.99 2.54 -13.64
CA ARG A 199 20.09 3.32 -12.78
C ARG A 199 20.72 3.71 -11.44
N MET A 200 22.02 3.43 -11.25
CA MET A 200 22.73 3.71 -9.99
C MET A 200 22.72 5.19 -9.61
N ARG A 201 22.88 6.11 -10.59
CA ARG A 201 22.82 7.55 -10.33
C ARG A 201 21.46 7.99 -9.78
N THR A 202 20.38 7.43 -10.33
CA THR A 202 19.02 7.70 -9.83
C THR A 202 18.89 7.23 -8.38
N LEU A 203 19.39 6.04 -8.05
CA LEU A 203 19.39 5.53 -6.69
C LEU A 203 20.19 6.43 -5.72
N GLU A 204 21.38 6.88 -6.11
CA GLU A 204 22.23 7.77 -5.31
C GLU A 204 21.52 9.10 -5.06
N SER A 205 20.96 9.71 -6.10
CA SER A 205 20.18 10.95 -6.00
C SER A 205 18.99 10.80 -5.03
N GLU A 206 18.22 9.73 -5.14
CA GLU A 206 17.08 9.47 -4.25
C GLU A 206 17.49 9.28 -2.79
N LEU A 207 18.67 8.75 -2.54
CA LEU A 207 19.20 8.53 -1.19
C LEU A 207 19.88 9.78 -0.60
N GLY A 208 19.90 10.90 -1.33
CA GLY A 208 20.58 12.12 -0.90
C GLY A 208 22.10 12.06 -1.08
N GLY A 209 22.59 11.19 -1.97
CA GLY A 209 23.94 11.30 -2.51
C GLY A 209 24.01 12.57 -3.35
N SER A 210 24.56 13.62 -2.77
CA SER A 210 25.04 14.78 -3.52
C SER A 210 26.22 14.34 -4.37
N ASP A 211 26.19 14.70 -5.65
CA ASP A 211 27.40 14.96 -6.42
C ASP A 211 28.21 16.01 -5.65
N GLU A 212 29.06 15.56 -4.72
CA GLU A 212 30.22 16.30 -4.21
C GLU A 212 31.46 15.54 -4.67
N GLU A 213 31.71 15.51 -5.98
CA GLU A 213 33.06 15.35 -6.52
C GLU A 213 33.26 16.36 -7.66
N ASP A 214 34.21 17.27 -7.39
CA ASP A 214 34.93 18.27 -8.23
C ASP A 214 34.27 19.60 -8.62
#